data_AF-A0A5J4TKR7-F1
#
_entry.id   AF-A0A5J4TKR7-F1
#
_cell.length_a   1.000
_cell.length_b   1.000
_cell.length_c   1.000
_cell.angle_alpha   90.00
_cell.angle_beta   90.00
_cell.angle_gamma   90.00
#
_symmetry.space_group_name_H-M   'P 1'
#
loop_
_entity.id
_entity.type
_entity.pdbx_description
1 polymer ?
#
loop_
_entity_poly.entity_id
_entity_poly.type
_entity_poly.pdbx_seq_one_letter_code
_entity_poly.pdbx_strand_id
1 'polypeptide(L)'
;MDLLQPHGIKLPKDLQMQIIAQIHSKAIPQKIEKVSDALEALSILAENQEHHEMIVGRGGIIMPSEYIQQRIDGKQFDSRITNNSLQLLQNLFIFGTQQIQELIQTSIPTEIRIKLKLDKDNEYYKQEQQLLSAFIDAE
;
A
#
# COMPACT_ATOMS: atom_id res chain seq x y z
N MET A 1 18.01 37.64 0.45
CA MET A 1 18.61 36.40 -0.10
C MET A 1 17.61 35.29 0.15
N ASP A 2 16.51 35.30 -0.62
CA ASP A 2 15.41 34.34 -0.51
C ASP A 2 15.53 33.28 -1.61
N LEU A 3 16.45 32.34 -1.47
CA LEU A 3 16.55 31.19 -2.39
C LEU A 3 17.07 29.93 -1.67
N LEU A 4 16.43 29.58 -0.55
CA LEU A 4 16.43 28.21 -0.07
C LEU A 4 14.97 27.76 0.00
N GLN A 5 14.43 27.34 -1.15
CA GLN A 5 13.24 26.51 -1.14
C GLN A 5 13.68 25.14 -0.56
N PRO A 6 13.16 24.71 0.60
CA PRO A 6 13.56 23.43 1.20
C PRO A 6 12.96 22.22 0.48
N HIS A 7 12.18 22.45 -0.57
CA HIS A 7 11.59 21.43 -1.41
C HIS A 7 12.48 21.31 -2.64
N GLY A 8 13.20 20.19 -2.77
CA GLY A 8 14.04 19.91 -3.95
C GLY A 8 13.28 20.05 -5.27
N ILE A 9 14.01 19.94 -6.39
CA ILE A 9 13.44 20.07 -7.74
C ILE A 9 12.20 19.16 -7.88
N LYS A 10 11.02 19.77 -7.97
CA LYS A 10 9.77 19.05 -8.16
C LYS A 10 9.63 18.70 -9.63
N LEU A 11 9.62 17.41 -9.94
CA LEU A 11 9.45 16.94 -11.31
C LEU A 11 8.08 17.39 -11.87
N PRO A 12 8.00 17.69 -13.18
CA PRO A 12 6.73 17.83 -13.89
C PRO A 12 5.77 16.65 -13.62
N LYS A 13 4.46 16.94 -13.51
CA LYS A 13 3.44 15.95 -13.13
C LYS A 13 3.38 14.75 -14.09
N ASP A 14 3.61 14.98 -15.38
CA ASP A 14 3.69 13.96 -16.42
C ASP A 14 4.86 13.00 -16.19
N LEU A 15 6.01 13.51 -15.74
CA LEU A 15 7.15 12.66 -15.39
C LEU A 15 6.90 11.88 -14.09
N GLN A 16 6.28 12.51 -13.09
CA GLN A 16 5.86 11.80 -11.87
C GLN A 16 4.90 10.63 -12.20
N MET A 17 3.90 10.88 -13.05
CA MET A 17 2.97 9.85 -13.53
C MET A 17 3.68 8.69 -14.22
N GLN A 18 4.68 8.98 -15.08
CA GLN A 18 5.45 7.96 -15.78
C GLN A 18 6.29 7.10 -14.83
N ILE A 19 6.93 7.73 -13.84
CA ILE A 19 7.72 7.02 -12.82
C ILE A 19 6.82 6.10 -12.00
N ILE A 20 5.69 6.60 -11.50
CA ILE A 20 4.73 5.80 -10.73
C ILE A 20 4.18 4.64 -11.59
N ALA A 21 3.92 4.88 -12.87
CA ALA A 21 3.49 3.83 -13.80
C ALA A 21 4.52 2.70 -13.93
N GLN A 22 5.80 3.05 -14.07
CA GLN A 22 6.88 2.09 -14.19
C GLN A 22 7.07 1.28 -12.91
N ILE A 23 7.02 1.94 -11.75
CA ILE A 23 7.08 1.27 -10.44
C ILE A 23 5.91 0.30 -10.32
N HIS A 24 4.68 0.76 -10.57
CA HIS A 24 3.50 -0.08 -10.50
C HIS A 24 3.59 -1.31 -11.41
N SER A 25 4.08 -1.16 -12.65
CA SER A 25 4.24 -2.29 -13.57
C SER A 25 5.19 -3.38 -13.07
N LYS A 26 6.18 -3.02 -12.23
CA LYS A 26 7.12 -3.95 -11.60
C LYS A 26 6.54 -4.64 -10.38
N ALA A 27 5.50 -4.05 -9.78
CA ALA A 27 4.75 -4.63 -8.67
C ALA A 27 3.75 -5.71 -9.12
N ILE A 28 3.56 -5.91 -10.44
CA ILE A 28 2.78 -7.00 -11.03
C ILE A 28 3.69 -8.24 -11.17
N PRO A 29 3.24 -9.45 -10.79
CA PRO A 29 4.12 -10.61 -10.64
C PRO A 29 4.71 -11.08 -11.98
N GLN A 30 5.98 -10.71 -12.21
CA GLN A 30 6.87 -11.37 -13.18
C GLN A 30 8.16 -11.89 -12.52
N LYS A 31 8.60 -11.28 -11.40
CA LYS A 31 9.68 -11.73 -10.49
C LYS A 31 9.46 -11.18 -9.07
N ILE A 32 9.53 -12.03 -8.05
CA ILE A 32 9.23 -11.71 -6.62
C ILE A 32 10.06 -10.52 -6.11
N GLU A 33 11.37 -10.48 -6.36
CA GLU A 33 12.25 -9.39 -5.90
C GLU A 33 11.82 -8.02 -6.44
N LYS A 34 11.42 -7.96 -7.72
CA LYS A 34 10.96 -6.70 -8.35
C LYS A 34 9.63 -6.22 -7.79
N VAL A 35 8.82 -7.14 -7.27
CA VAL A 35 7.53 -6.80 -6.63
C VAL A 35 7.77 -6.16 -5.27
N SER A 36 8.67 -6.72 -4.46
CA SER A 36 9.03 -6.17 -3.15
C SER A 36 9.54 -4.74 -3.25
N ASP A 37 10.55 -4.49 -4.09
CA ASP A 37 11.17 -3.16 -4.24
C ASP A 37 10.16 -2.12 -4.77
N ALA A 38 9.25 -2.55 -5.64
CA ALA A 38 8.22 -1.67 -6.18
C ALA A 38 7.17 -1.31 -5.13
N LEU A 39 6.75 -2.25 -4.28
CA LEU A 39 5.85 -1.98 -3.16
C LEU A 39 6.49 -1.04 -2.13
N GLU A 40 7.79 -1.21 -1.85
CA GLU A 40 8.53 -0.31 -0.96
C GLU A 40 8.56 1.13 -1.53
N ALA A 41 8.87 1.28 -2.81
CA ALA A 41 8.87 2.59 -3.45
C ALA A 41 7.47 3.24 -3.42
N LEU A 42 6.41 2.45 -3.63
CA LEU A 42 5.03 2.95 -3.54
C LEU A 42 4.67 3.35 -2.11
N SER A 43 5.09 2.60 -1.09
CA SER A 43 4.78 2.94 0.31
C SER A 43 5.42 4.25 0.73
N ILE A 44 6.68 4.50 0.32
CA ILE A 44 7.38 5.78 0.56
C ILE A 44 6.65 6.92 -0.17
N LEU A 45 6.28 6.73 -1.44
CA LEU A 45 5.57 7.76 -2.21
C LEU A 45 4.19 8.09 -1.62
N ALA A 46 3.53 7.10 -1.00
CA ALA A 46 2.24 7.25 -0.34
C ALA A 46 2.30 8.07 0.96
N GLU A 47 3.46 8.45 1.46
CA GLU A 47 3.56 9.44 2.56
C GLU A 47 3.20 10.86 2.10
N ASN A 48 3.18 11.11 0.78
CA ASN A 48 2.80 12.39 0.20
C ASN A 48 1.48 12.29 -0.56
N GLN A 49 0.47 13.01 -0.07
CA GLN A 49 -0.88 13.04 -0.62
C GLN A 49 -0.95 13.40 -2.11
N GLU A 50 0.02 14.18 -2.65
CA GLU A 50 0.07 14.53 -4.07
C GLU A 50 0.19 13.29 -4.99
N HIS A 51 0.75 12.19 -4.52
CA HIS A 51 0.92 10.98 -5.31
C HIS A 51 -0.27 10.03 -5.26
N HIS A 52 -1.21 10.26 -4.34
CA HIS A 52 -2.23 9.28 -3.99
C HIS A 52 -3.18 8.94 -5.14
N GLU A 53 -3.69 9.92 -5.86
CA GLU A 53 -4.57 9.68 -7.02
C GLU A 53 -3.88 8.82 -8.08
N MET A 54 -2.58 9.07 -8.30
CA MET A 54 -1.78 8.31 -9.27
C MET A 54 -1.51 6.87 -8.81
N ILE A 55 -1.26 6.67 -7.51
CA ILE A 55 -1.04 5.35 -6.90
C ILE A 55 -2.35 4.55 -6.94
N VAL A 56 -3.45 5.13 -6.44
CA VAL A 56 -4.77 4.49 -6.36
C VAL A 56 -5.31 4.18 -7.76
N GLY A 57 -5.24 5.15 -8.68
CA GLY A 57 -5.72 5.01 -10.06
C GLY A 57 -5.02 3.91 -10.87
N ARG A 58 -3.92 3.34 -10.35
CA ARG A 58 -3.22 2.21 -10.98
C ARG A 58 -3.47 0.87 -10.31
N GLY A 59 -4.15 0.84 -9.16
CA GLY A 59 -4.38 -0.40 -8.40
C GLY A 59 -3.54 -0.48 -7.12
N GLY A 60 -2.96 0.62 -6.65
CA GLY A 60 -2.17 0.68 -5.41
C GLY A 60 -2.93 0.39 -4.11
N ILE A 61 -4.23 0.11 -4.19
CA ILE A 61 -5.04 -0.46 -3.10
C ILE A 61 -5.34 -1.95 -3.37
N ILE A 62 -5.83 -2.28 -4.57
CA ILE A 62 -6.27 -3.64 -4.91
C ILE A 62 -5.11 -4.64 -4.84
N MET A 63 -3.97 -4.31 -5.45
CA MET A 63 -2.80 -5.18 -5.51
C MET A 63 -2.23 -5.55 -4.12
N PRO A 64 -1.94 -4.60 -3.20
CA PRO A 64 -1.47 -4.97 -1.86
C PRO A 64 -2.53 -5.74 -1.06
N SER A 65 -3.84 -5.47 -1.24
CA SER A 65 -4.90 -6.26 -0.62
C SER A 65 -4.92 -7.72 -1.12
N GLU A 66 -4.70 -7.94 -2.42
CA GLU A 66 -4.56 -9.29 -2.98
C GLU A 66 -3.33 -10.03 -2.43
N TYR A 67 -2.21 -9.34 -2.20
CA TYR A 67 -1.03 -9.97 -1.59
C TYR A 67 -1.27 -10.38 -0.13
N ILE A 68 -1.97 -9.55 0.65
CA ILE A 68 -2.37 -9.89 2.03
C ILE A 68 -3.30 -11.11 2.01
N GLN A 69 -4.28 -11.15 1.11
CA GLN A 69 -5.17 -12.31 0.95
C GLN A 69 -4.38 -13.57 0.59
N GLN A 70 -3.47 -13.48 -0.37
CA GLN A 70 -2.67 -14.62 -0.81
C GLN A 70 -1.76 -15.16 0.30
N ARG A 71 -1.21 -14.32 1.18
CA ARG A 71 -0.51 -14.75 2.41
C ARG A 71 -1.43 -15.59 3.29
N ILE A 72 -2.63 -15.09 3.56
CA ILE A 72 -3.63 -15.76 4.40
C ILE A 72 -4.04 -17.12 3.81
N ASP A 73 -4.09 -17.22 2.48
CA ASP A 73 -4.37 -18.48 1.78
C ASP A 73 -3.15 -19.43 1.73
N GLY A 74 -2.07 -19.11 2.45
CA GLY A 74 -0.90 -19.97 2.63
C GLY A 74 0.09 -19.96 1.47
N LYS A 75 -0.06 -19.05 0.51
CA LYS A 75 0.95 -18.90 -0.55
C LYS A 75 2.24 -18.31 0.04
N GLN A 76 3.36 -18.92 -0.32
CA GLN A 76 4.69 -18.49 0.09
C GLN A 76 5.11 -17.28 -0.74
N PHE A 77 5.34 -16.15 -0.07
CA PHE A 77 5.96 -14.96 -0.63
C PHE A 77 7.13 -14.51 0.24
N ASP A 78 7.99 -13.70 -0.37
CA ASP A 78 8.97 -12.92 0.37
C ASP A 78 8.26 -12.07 1.44
N SER A 79 8.74 -12.13 2.69
CA SER A 79 8.16 -11.40 3.83
C SER A 79 8.08 -9.89 3.58
N ARG A 80 8.98 -9.35 2.75
CA ARG A 80 8.97 -7.95 2.34
C ARG A 80 7.74 -7.58 1.53
N ILE A 81 7.16 -8.49 0.75
CA ILE A 81 5.93 -8.22 -0.01
C ILE A 81 4.76 -7.96 0.94
N THR A 82 4.59 -8.82 1.97
CA THR A 82 3.55 -8.64 2.98
C THR A 82 3.75 -7.33 3.74
N ASN A 83 4.96 -7.08 4.23
CA ASN A 83 5.28 -5.86 4.98
C ASN A 83 5.04 -4.59 4.15
N ASN A 84 5.54 -4.55 2.91
CA ASN A 84 5.40 -3.36 2.06
C ASN A 84 3.95 -3.17 1.61
N SER A 85 3.17 -4.25 1.45
CA SER A 85 1.73 -4.17 1.16
C SER A 85 0.95 -3.55 2.32
N LEU A 86 1.23 -4.00 3.55
CA LEU A 86 0.62 -3.44 4.76
C LEU A 86 1.00 -1.95 4.92
N GLN A 87 2.29 -1.62 4.75
CA GLN A 87 2.76 -0.24 4.88
C GLN A 87 2.15 0.69 3.83
N LEU A 88 2.03 0.24 2.57
CA LEU A 88 1.39 1.01 1.51
C LEU A 88 -0.07 1.34 1.86
N LEU A 89 -0.85 0.33 2.27
CA LEU A 89 -2.24 0.54 2.65
C LEU A 89 -2.38 1.45 3.88
N GLN A 90 -1.52 1.29 4.88
CA GLN A 90 -1.51 2.16 6.06
C GLN A 90 -1.17 3.61 5.70
N ASN A 91 -0.15 3.86 4.88
CA ASN A 91 0.22 5.20 4.46
C ASN A 91 -0.89 5.86 3.64
N LEU A 92 -1.50 5.12 2.71
CA LEU A 92 -2.66 5.61 1.95
C LEU A 92 -3.87 5.90 2.86
N PHE A 93 -4.07 5.14 3.95
CA PHE A 93 -5.15 5.40 4.89
C PHE A 93 -4.88 6.64 5.76
N ILE A 94 -3.67 6.75 6.32
CA ILE A 94 -3.28 7.82 7.25
C ILE A 94 -3.23 9.18 6.55
N PHE A 95 -2.62 9.24 5.36
CA PHE A 95 -2.39 10.50 4.64
C PHE A 95 -3.42 10.75 3.54
N GLY A 96 -4.31 9.79 3.28
CA GLY A 96 -5.27 9.84 2.18
C GLY A 96 -6.46 10.74 2.43
N THR A 97 -7.17 11.04 1.34
CA THR A 97 -8.48 11.68 1.43
C THR A 97 -9.51 10.71 2.01
N GLN A 98 -10.64 11.23 2.47
CA GLN A 98 -11.77 10.40 2.93
C GLN A 98 -12.17 9.35 1.88
N GLN A 99 -12.18 9.72 0.60
CA GLN A 99 -12.49 8.79 -0.49
C GLN A 99 -11.51 7.60 -0.53
N ILE A 100 -10.21 7.84 -0.32
CA ILE A 100 -9.21 6.77 -0.29
C ILE A 100 -9.38 5.90 0.95
N GLN A 101 -9.71 6.50 2.10
CA GLN A 101 -10.01 5.76 3.32
C GLN A 101 -11.19 4.80 3.12
N GLU A 102 -12.29 5.28 2.51
CA GLU A 102 -13.47 4.47 2.17
C GLU A 102 -13.13 3.33 1.19
N LEU A 103 -12.27 3.60 0.19
CA LEU A 103 -11.78 2.57 -0.73
C LEU A 103 -10.97 1.49 -0.01
N ILE A 104 -10.13 1.86 0.96
CA ILE A 104 -9.35 0.89 1.75
C ILE A 104 -10.27 0.06 2.64
N GLN A 105 -11.27 0.68 3.28
CA GLN A 105 -12.25 -0.01 4.14
C GLN A 105 -13.04 -1.10 3.39
N THR A 106 -13.13 -0.99 2.07
CA THR A 106 -13.84 -1.95 1.20
C THR A 106 -12.91 -2.89 0.43
N SER A 107 -11.58 -2.72 0.53
CA SER A 107 -10.62 -3.46 -0.31
C SER A 107 -10.24 -4.84 0.20
N ILE A 108 -10.41 -5.10 1.50
CA ILE A 108 -10.12 -6.41 2.12
C ILE A 108 -11.43 -7.07 2.54
N PRO A 109 -11.78 -8.25 1.98
CA PRO A 109 -12.99 -8.97 2.33
C PRO A 109 -13.10 -9.30 3.82
N THR A 110 -14.31 -9.24 4.38
CA THR A 110 -14.55 -9.51 5.81
C THR A 110 -13.98 -10.84 6.29
N GLU A 111 -14.08 -11.89 5.48
CA GLU A 111 -13.52 -13.23 5.79
C GLU A 111 -12.01 -13.19 5.98
N ILE A 112 -11.29 -12.40 5.18
CA ILE A 112 -9.84 -12.23 5.29
C ILE A 112 -9.52 -11.42 6.53
N ARG A 113 -10.29 -10.36 6.82
CA ARG A 113 -10.14 -9.57 8.06
C ARG A 113 -10.30 -10.41 9.31
N ILE A 114 -11.26 -11.34 9.33
CA ILE A 114 -11.44 -12.27 10.45
C ILE A 114 -10.21 -13.16 10.62
N LYS A 115 -9.68 -13.73 9.53
CA LYS A 115 -8.48 -14.56 9.59
C LYS A 115 -7.27 -13.77 10.11
N LEU A 116 -7.07 -12.53 9.64
CA LEU A 116 -6.02 -11.62 10.13
C LEU A 116 -6.15 -11.33 11.64
N LYS A 117 -7.38 -11.16 12.16
CA LYS A 117 -7.63 -10.96 13.61
C LYS A 117 -7.31 -12.19 14.45
N LEU A 118 -7.45 -13.40 13.89
CA LEU A 118 -7.26 -14.66 14.60
C LEU A 118 -5.81 -15.17 14.56
N ASP A 119 -5.01 -14.75 13.58
CA ASP A 119 -3.63 -15.17 13.36
C ASP A 119 -2.65 -14.44 14.31
N LYS A 120 -2.77 -14.64 15.62
CA LYS A 120 -2.05 -13.84 16.63
C LYS A 120 -0.54 -14.07 16.71
N ASP A 121 -0.07 -15.22 16.26
CA ASP A 121 1.33 -15.65 16.38
C ASP A 121 2.17 -15.26 15.16
N ASN A 122 1.58 -14.60 14.15
CA ASN A 122 2.29 -14.21 12.94
C ASN A 122 3.15 -12.96 13.14
N GLU A 123 4.28 -12.90 12.42
CA GLU A 123 5.26 -11.81 12.53
C GLU A 123 4.73 -10.43 12.11
N TYR A 124 3.62 -10.37 11.35
CA TYR A 124 2.97 -9.16 10.85
C TYR A 124 1.79 -8.70 11.72
N TYR A 125 1.43 -9.47 12.77
CA TYR A 125 0.19 -9.28 13.53
C TYR A 125 -0.02 -7.83 13.97
N LYS A 126 1.03 -7.14 14.43
CA LYS A 126 0.94 -5.74 14.87
C LYS A 126 0.54 -4.80 13.73
N GLN A 127 1.20 -4.91 12.57
CA GLN A 127 0.89 -4.11 11.38
C GLN A 127 -0.49 -4.45 10.84
N GLU A 128 -0.88 -5.73 10.87
CA GLU A 128 -2.23 -6.17 10.50
C GLU A 128 -3.28 -5.54 11.42
N GLN A 129 -3.07 -5.50 12.74
CA GLN A 129 -4.01 -4.85 13.67
C GLN A 129 -4.10 -3.33 13.45
N GLN A 130 -2.97 -2.67 13.14
CA GLN A 130 -2.97 -1.25 12.78
C GLN A 130 -3.81 -1.00 11.52
N LEU A 131 -3.60 -1.80 10.47
CA LEU A 131 -4.42 -1.71 9.26
C LEU A 131 -5.89 -2.02 9.57
N LEU A 132 -6.18 -3.03 10.39
CA LEU A 132 -7.56 -3.40 10.74
C LEU A 132 -8.29 -2.32 11.54
N SER A 133 -7.59 -1.50 12.33
CA SER A 133 -8.20 -0.33 13.00
C SER A 133 -8.77 0.71 12.03
N ALA A 134 -8.34 0.68 10.76
CA ALA A 134 -8.90 1.51 9.70
C ALA A 134 -10.29 1.06 9.25
N PHE A 135 -10.65 -0.20 9.50
CA PHE A 135 -11.92 -0.79 9.08
C PHE A 135 -12.96 -0.56 10.16
N ILE A 136 -14.09 0.01 9.77
CA ILE A 136 -15.27 0.05 10.63
C ILE A 136 -15.73 -1.40 10.76
N ASP A 137 -15.65 -1.95 11.97
CA ASP A 137 -16.25 -3.25 12.25
C ASP A 137 -17.75 -3.13 12.01
N ALA A 138 -18.26 -3.88 11.04
CA ALA A 138 -19.69 -4.10 10.93
C ALA A 138 -20.10 -4.91 12.16
N GLU A 139 -20.75 -4.25 13.12
CA GLU A 139 -21.47 -4.90 14.23
C GLU A 139 -22.49 -5.91 13.70
#